data_AF-A0A7W7QQA6-F1
#
_entry.id   AF-A0A7W7QQA6-F1
#
_cell.length_a   1.000
_cell.length_b   1.000
_cell.length_c   1.000
_cell.angle_alpha   90.00
_cell.angle_beta   90.00
_cell.angle_gamma   90.00
#
_symmetry.space_group_name_H-M   'P 1'
#
loop_
_entity.id
_entity.type
_entity.pdbx_description
1 polymer ?
#
loop_
_entity_poly.entity_id
_entity_poly.type
_entity_poly.pdbx_seq_one_letter_code
_entity_poly.pdbx_strand_id
1 'polypeptide(L)'
;MFGKAQEQPLDSPMTRYAGPGVRPLTRVLIGPPGLPLISVTTLAGLLLLYGASAPGGYFMTSIFGGLLAMGVAMVWAPRLLVGLVRADGRPGLRRHWARWVAIPLLGTVTAVLLTFDTSYAVRFALSEKSMEAIARELVAGGKTSADPGWAGLFQVSSVERQGGAVTFVLEDTGFLARYGLTWSPDRKPGVDSDASYRHFTGPWYEWMERF
;
A
#
# COMPACT_ATOMS: atom_id res chain seq x y z
N MET A 1 -42.24 -71.91 -43.18
CA MET A 1 -42.63 -71.72 -41.77
C MET A 1 -41.46 -71.08 -41.05
N PHE A 2 -41.72 -69.93 -40.43
CA PHE A 2 -40.74 -69.01 -39.85
C PHE A 2 -40.30 -69.46 -38.45
N GLY A 3 -38.99 -69.55 -38.21
CA GLY A 3 -38.40 -69.53 -36.87
C GLY A 3 -37.61 -68.23 -36.70
N LYS A 4 -38.20 -67.24 -36.02
CA LYS A 4 -37.55 -65.95 -35.72
C LYS A 4 -36.46 -66.17 -34.67
N ALA A 5 -35.21 -65.91 -35.04
CA ALA A 5 -34.12 -65.71 -34.09
C ALA A 5 -34.36 -64.41 -33.32
N GLN A 6 -34.32 -64.51 -31.99
CA GLN A 6 -34.57 -63.42 -31.06
C GLN A 6 -33.21 -62.80 -30.71
N GLU A 7 -32.86 -61.70 -31.37
CA GLU A 7 -31.69 -60.89 -31.02
C GLU A 7 -31.96 -60.15 -29.71
N GLN A 8 -31.22 -60.52 -28.66
CA GLN A 8 -31.10 -59.74 -27.43
C GLN A 8 -30.28 -58.47 -27.72
N PRO A 9 -30.81 -57.26 -27.47
CA PRO A 9 -30.01 -56.05 -27.58
C PRO A 9 -29.00 -56.00 -26.44
N LEU A 10 -27.73 -55.93 -26.84
CA LEU A 10 -26.55 -55.76 -26.02
C LEU A 10 -26.70 -54.61 -25.01
N ASP A 11 -26.19 -54.89 -23.82
CA ASP A 11 -26.08 -54.03 -22.66
C ASP A 11 -25.86 -52.54 -22.96
N SER A 12 -26.76 -51.74 -22.41
CA SER A 12 -26.64 -50.29 -22.33
C SER A 12 -25.35 -49.93 -21.57
N PRO A 13 -24.40 -49.20 -22.19
CA PRO A 13 -23.23 -48.75 -21.49
C PRO A 13 -23.64 -47.70 -20.47
N MET A 14 -23.58 -48.10 -19.20
CA MET A 14 -23.30 -47.27 -18.03
C MET A 14 -23.76 -45.81 -18.17
N THR A 15 -24.95 -45.55 -17.66
CA THR A 15 -25.31 -44.29 -17.02
C THR A 15 -24.15 -43.85 -16.11
N ARG A 16 -23.28 -42.98 -16.64
CA ARG A 16 -22.30 -42.25 -15.85
C ARG A 16 -23.08 -41.52 -14.77
N TYR A 17 -22.93 -41.99 -13.53
CA TYR A 17 -23.32 -41.26 -12.34
C TYR A 17 -22.67 -39.87 -12.40
N ALA A 18 -23.44 -38.90 -12.87
CA ALA A 18 -23.15 -37.49 -12.67
C ALA A 18 -23.29 -37.26 -11.16
N GLY A 19 -22.17 -37.40 -10.45
CA GLY A 19 -22.07 -37.04 -9.05
C GLY A 19 -22.60 -35.61 -8.84
N PRO A 20 -23.18 -35.32 -7.66
CA PRO A 20 -23.91 -34.08 -7.41
C PRO A 20 -23.07 -32.88 -7.85
N GLY A 21 -23.55 -32.19 -8.88
CA GLY A 21 -22.88 -31.06 -9.49
C GLY A 21 -22.55 -30.04 -8.42
N VAL A 22 -21.27 -29.99 -8.05
CA VAL A 22 -20.76 -28.99 -7.13
C VAL A 22 -21.00 -27.64 -7.80
N ARG A 23 -21.98 -26.88 -7.28
CA ARG A 23 -22.45 -25.61 -7.86
C ARG A 23 -21.24 -24.75 -8.27
N PRO A 24 -21.26 -24.07 -9.42
CA PRO A 24 -20.10 -23.29 -9.90
C PRO A 24 -19.61 -22.26 -8.87
N LEU A 25 -20.51 -21.74 -8.03
CA LEU A 25 -20.20 -20.86 -6.90
C LEU A 25 -19.28 -21.51 -5.85
N THR A 26 -19.46 -22.79 -5.51
CA THR A 26 -18.58 -23.48 -4.55
C THR A 26 -17.19 -23.75 -5.12
N ARG A 27 -17.05 -23.88 -6.45
CA ARG A 27 -15.74 -24.06 -7.11
C ARG A 27 -14.90 -22.78 -7.08
N VAL A 28 -15.53 -21.60 -7.20
CA VAL A 28 -14.87 -20.28 -7.07
C VAL A 28 -14.51 -19.93 -5.62
N LEU A 29 -15.26 -20.48 -4.65
CA LEU A 29 -14.99 -20.31 -3.23
C LEU A 29 -13.84 -21.21 -2.71
N ILE A 30 -13.62 -22.38 -3.32
CA ILE A 30 -12.61 -23.38 -2.89
C ILE A 30 -11.32 -23.29 -3.72
N GLY A 31 -11.33 -22.59 -4.85
CA GLY A 31 -10.13 -22.36 -5.68
C GLY A 31 -9.05 -21.55 -4.94
N PRO A 32 -7.76 -21.77 -5.22
CA PRO A 32 -6.67 -21.02 -4.58
C PRO A 32 -6.82 -19.52 -4.87
N PRO A 33 -6.34 -18.63 -3.98
CA PRO A 33 -6.29 -17.21 -4.27
C PRO A 33 -5.56 -17.01 -5.59
N GLY A 34 -6.28 -16.46 -6.56
CA GLY A 34 -5.76 -16.21 -7.89
C GLY A 34 -4.75 -15.06 -7.87
N LEU A 35 -3.97 -14.95 -8.94
CA LEU A 35 -3.10 -13.79 -9.18
C LEU A 35 -3.79 -12.44 -8.95
N PRO A 36 -5.09 -12.23 -9.29
CA PRO A 36 -5.76 -10.96 -9.03
C PRO A 36 -5.75 -10.54 -7.55
N LEU A 37 -5.96 -11.47 -6.62
CA LEU A 37 -6.02 -11.13 -5.20
C LEU A 37 -4.63 -10.73 -4.67
N ILE A 38 -3.58 -11.39 -5.16
CA ILE A 38 -2.18 -11.03 -4.84
C ILE A 38 -1.87 -9.65 -5.43
N SER A 39 -2.21 -9.41 -6.70
CA SER A 39 -1.99 -8.11 -7.35
C SER A 39 -2.69 -6.96 -6.62
N VAL A 40 -3.94 -7.15 -6.19
CA VAL A 40 -4.68 -6.14 -5.42
C VAL A 40 -4.06 -5.95 -4.03
N THR A 41 -3.59 -7.01 -3.38
CA THR A 41 -2.87 -6.92 -2.09
C THR A 41 -1.58 -6.12 -2.23
N THR A 42 -0.78 -6.42 -3.26
CA THR A 42 0.44 -5.69 -3.55
C THR A 42 0.15 -4.22 -3.85
N LEU A 43 -0.88 -3.92 -4.65
CA LEU A 43 -1.29 -2.55 -4.94
C LEU A 43 -1.72 -1.81 -3.66
N ALA A 44 -2.53 -2.44 -2.81
CA ALA A 44 -2.94 -1.87 -1.53
C ALA A 44 -1.73 -1.55 -0.64
N GLY A 45 -0.77 -2.48 -0.55
CA GLY A 45 0.46 -2.27 0.21
C GLY A 45 1.31 -1.12 -0.33
N LEU A 46 1.49 -1.05 -1.66
CA LEU A 46 2.22 0.05 -2.30
C LEU A 46 1.56 1.41 -2.07
N LEU A 47 0.22 1.49 -2.15
CA LEU A 47 -0.51 2.72 -1.88
C LEU A 47 -0.35 3.17 -0.42
N LEU A 48 -0.38 2.23 0.53
CA LEU A 48 -0.15 2.54 1.94
C LEU A 48 1.28 3.03 2.19
N LEU A 49 2.29 2.36 1.61
CA LEU A 49 3.69 2.77 1.72
C LEU A 49 3.94 4.13 1.09
N TYR A 50 3.35 4.39 -0.08
CA TYR A 50 3.39 5.70 -0.71
C TYR A 50 2.69 6.74 0.16
N GLY A 51 1.51 6.41 0.69
CA GLY A 51 0.76 7.25 1.62
C GLY A 51 1.58 7.68 2.84
N ALA A 52 2.35 6.76 3.41
CA ALA A 52 3.22 7.02 4.56
C ALA A 52 4.61 7.58 4.20
N SER A 53 4.90 7.87 2.93
CA SER A 53 6.24 8.33 2.52
C SER A 53 6.47 9.84 2.65
N ALA A 54 5.52 10.58 3.22
CA ALA A 54 5.61 12.00 3.49
C ALA A 54 5.25 12.29 4.95
N PRO A 55 5.80 13.37 5.56
CA PRO A 55 5.43 13.77 6.92
C PRO A 55 3.93 14.10 6.96
N GLY A 56 3.22 13.56 7.96
CA GLY A 56 1.76 13.62 8.06
C GLY A 56 0.98 12.71 7.11
N GLY A 57 1.66 12.13 6.11
CA GLY A 57 1.12 11.21 5.12
C GLY A 57 0.17 11.83 4.09
N TYR A 58 0.04 11.18 2.94
CA TYR A 58 -1.00 11.47 1.95
C TYR A 58 -2.31 10.82 2.40
N PHE A 59 -3.16 11.61 3.05
CA PHE A 59 -4.36 11.13 3.71
C PHE A 59 -5.28 10.34 2.75
N MET A 60 -5.58 10.93 1.58
CA MET A 60 -6.46 10.29 0.59
C MET A 60 -5.88 8.97 0.07
N THR A 61 -4.58 8.93 -0.26
CA THR A 61 -3.94 7.71 -0.75
C THR A 61 -3.93 6.61 0.32
N SER A 62 -3.71 6.98 1.58
CA SER A 62 -3.74 6.05 2.71
C SER A 62 -5.13 5.47 2.92
N ILE A 63 -6.20 6.27 2.76
CA ILE A 63 -7.59 5.78 2.79
C ILE A 63 -7.83 4.76 1.69
N PHE A 64 -7.50 5.07 0.44
CA PHE A 64 -7.72 4.15 -0.68
C PHE A 64 -6.93 2.84 -0.49
N GLY A 65 -5.67 2.91 -0.07
CA GLY A 65 -4.86 1.74 0.26
C GLY A 65 -5.48 0.90 1.38
N GLY A 66 -5.96 1.55 2.44
CA GLY A 66 -6.62 0.89 3.58
C GLY A 66 -7.94 0.22 3.21
N LEU A 67 -8.78 0.87 2.41
CA LEU A 67 -10.04 0.30 1.91
C LEU A 67 -9.79 -0.93 1.03
N LEU A 68 -8.79 -0.88 0.15
CA LEU A 68 -8.40 -2.04 -0.66
C LEU A 68 -7.88 -3.19 0.20
N ALA A 69 -7.02 -2.92 1.19
CA ALA A 69 -6.51 -3.93 2.12
C ALA A 69 -7.66 -4.56 2.93
N MET A 70 -8.62 -3.76 3.38
CA MET A 70 -9.82 -4.25 4.08
C MET A 70 -10.67 -5.14 3.16
N GLY A 71 -10.89 -4.73 1.91
CA GLY A 71 -11.60 -5.55 0.91
C GLY A 71 -10.91 -6.90 0.66
N VAL A 72 -9.58 -6.91 0.57
CA VAL A 72 -8.79 -8.16 0.46
C VAL A 72 -9.01 -9.03 1.69
N ALA A 73 -8.90 -8.47 2.90
CA ALA A 73 -9.07 -9.21 4.14
C ALA A 73 -10.48 -9.84 4.26
N MET A 74 -11.52 -9.08 3.91
CA MET A 74 -12.92 -9.54 3.89
C MET A 74 -13.14 -10.70 2.92
N VAL A 75 -12.40 -10.76 1.82
CA VAL A 75 -12.50 -11.85 0.84
C VAL A 75 -11.62 -13.05 1.22
N TRP A 76 -10.43 -12.79 1.75
CA TRP A 76 -9.44 -13.80 2.08
C TRP A 76 -9.79 -14.59 3.35
N ALA A 77 -10.22 -13.92 4.42
CA ALA A 77 -10.48 -14.57 5.70
C ALA A 77 -11.61 -15.62 5.65
N PRO A 78 -12.80 -15.34 5.05
CA PRO A 78 -13.84 -16.36 4.92
C PRO A 78 -13.42 -17.53 4.03
N ARG A 79 -12.65 -17.25 2.96
CA ARG A 79 -12.11 -18.29 2.08
C ARG A 79 -11.15 -19.21 2.82
N LEU A 80 -10.26 -18.66 3.65
CA LEU A 80 -9.33 -19.45 4.46
C LEU A 80 -10.10 -20.31 5.47
N LEU A 81 -11.08 -19.71 6.15
CA LEU A 81 -11.90 -20.41 7.14
C LEU A 81 -12.65 -21.59 6.51
N VAL A 82 -13.29 -21.39 5.36
CA VAL A 82 -13.98 -22.47 4.63
C VAL A 82 -13.00 -23.57 4.21
N GLY A 83 -11.79 -23.22 3.75
CA GLY A 83 -10.75 -24.17 3.38
C GLY A 83 -10.19 -24.99 4.54
N LEU A 84 -10.16 -24.43 5.76
CA LEU A 84 -9.72 -25.10 6.99
C LEU A 84 -10.80 -26.03 7.57
N VAL A 85 -12.06 -25.59 7.56
CA VAL A 85 -13.20 -26.32 8.15
C VAL A 85 -13.63 -27.50 7.28
N ARG A 86 -13.58 -27.39 5.94
CA ARG A 86 -14.00 -28.48 5.04
C ARG A 86 -12.90 -29.50 4.83
N ALA A 87 -13.19 -30.78 5.11
CA ALA A 87 -12.25 -31.89 4.90
C ALA A 87 -11.74 -31.96 3.45
N ASP A 88 -12.61 -31.70 2.47
CA ASP A 88 -12.29 -31.68 1.04
C ASP A 88 -11.43 -30.48 0.61
N GLY A 89 -11.34 -29.43 1.44
CA GLY A 89 -10.54 -28.23 1.18
C GLY A 89 -9.06 -28.38 1.54
N ARG A 90 -8.73 -29.32 2.43
CA ARG A 90 -7.37 -29.52 2.96
C ARG A 90 -6.34 -29.93 1.89
N PRO A 91 -6.65 -30.83 0.93
CA PRO A 91 -5.70 -31.18 -0.14
C PRO A 91 -5.38 -29.99 -1.06
N GLY A 92 -6.38 -29.15 -1.37
CA GLY A 92 -6.21 -27.94 -2.16
C GLY A 92 -5.41 -26.86 -1.43
N LEU A 93 -5.62 -26.73 -0.12
CA LEU A 93 -4.85 -25.84 0.74
C LEU A 93 -3.38 -26.26 0.83
N ARG A 94 -3.09 -27.55 1.04
CA ARG A 94 -1.71 -28.07 1.07
C ARG A 94 -0.99 -27.90 -0.27
N ARG A 95 -1.69 -28.11 -1.40
CA ARG A 95 -1.09 -27.97 -2.74
C ARG A 95 -0.73 -26.52 -3.10
N HIS A 96 -1.45 -25.54 -2.55
CA HIS A 96 -1.26 -24.12 -2.85
C HIS A 96 -0.91 -23.27 -1.63
N TRP A 97 -0.34 -23.86 -0.59
CA TRP A 97 -0.09 -23.22 0.70
C TRP A 97 0.71 -21.92 0.59
N ALA A 98 1.71 -21.87 -0.32
CA ALA A 98 2.51 -20.68 -0.56
C ALA A 98 1.67 -19.46 -0.96
N ARG A 99 0.61 -19.64 -1.76
CA ARG A 99 -0.29 -18.55 -2.17
C ARG A 99 -1.19 -18.07 -1.03
N TRP A 100 -1.56 -18.99 -0.14
CA TRP A 100 -2.36 -18.66 1.05
C TRP A 100 -1.56 -17.88 2.07
N VAL A 101 -0.27 -18.21 2.24
CA VAL A 101 0.65 -17.49 3.14
C VAL A 101 1.14 -16.18 2.54
N ALA A 102 1.19 -16.05 1.21
CA ALA A 102 1.67 -14.83 0.55
C ALA A 102 0.89 -13.56 0.95
N ILE A 103 -0.44 -13.64 1.05
CA ILE A 103 -1.28 -12.47 1.39
C ILE A 103 -1.00 -11.95 2.81
N PRO A 104 -1.10 -12.76 3.89
CA PRO A 104 -0.76 -12.29 5.22
C PRO A 104 0.72 -11.88 5.32
N LEU A 105 1.64 -12.59 4.65
CA LEU A 105 3.04 -12.20 4.61
C LEU A 105 3.25 -10.81 4.01
N LEU A 106 2.63 -10.50 2.87
CA LEU A 106 2.67 -9.18 2.25
C LEU A 106 2.07 -8.11 3.16
N GLY A 107 0.94 -8.42 3.80
CA GLY A 107 0.31 -7.52 4.78
C GLY A 107 1.22 -7.24 5.97
N THR A 108 1.86 -8.26 6.53
CA THR A 108 2.82 -8.13 7.64
C THR A 108 4.05 -7.33 7.21
N VAL A 109 4.65 -7.61 6.05
CA VAL A 109 5.80 -6.85 5.54
C VAL A 109 5.43 -5.37 5.36
N THR A 110 4.25 -5.09 4.80
CA THR A 110 3.75 -3.72 4.64
C THR A 110 3.60 -3.05 6.01
N ALA A 111 2.94 -3.70 6.96
CA ALA A 111 2.73 -3.15 8.31
C ALA A 111 4.06 -2.88 9.05
N VAL A 112 5.02 -3.79 8.93
CA VAL A 112 6.37 -3.61 9.47
C VAL A 112 7.03 -2.38 8.85
N LEU A 113 7.04 -2.26 7.51
CA LEU A 113 7.63 -1.11 6.83
C LEU A 113 6.98 0.22 7.22
N LEU A 114 5.65 0.23 7.44
CA LEU A 114 4.92 1.41 7.93
C LEU A 114 5.29 1.76 9.36
N THR A 115 5.57 0.78 10.22
CA THR A 115 5.87 1.02 11.64
C THR A 115 7.25 1.63 11.86
N PHE A 116 8.20 1.35 10.96
CA PHE A 116 9.59 1.83 11.07
C PHE A 116 9.83 3.15 10.32
N ASP A 117 8.79 3.82 9.81
CA ASP A 117 8.89 5.03 8.98
C ASP A 117 9.89 4.91 7.81
N THR A 118 10.16 3.67 7.39
CA THR A 118 11.22 3.36 6.42
C THR A 118 10.95 4.02 5.08
N SER A 119 9.68 4.06 4.67
CA SER A 119 9.24 4.68 3.41
C SER A 119 9.59 6.16 3.35
N TYR A 120 9.34 6.87 4.46
CA TYR A 120 9.63 8.30 4.56
C TYR A 120 11.14 8.55 4.62
N ALA A 121 11.87 7.82 5.47
CA ALA A 121 13.31 7.95 5.60
C ALA A 121 14.05 7.68 4.28
N VAL A 122 13.65 6.65 3.53
CA VAL A 122 14.25 6.32 2.23
C VAL A 122 13.93 7.40 1.19
N ARG A 123 12.67 7.86 1.08
CA ARG A 123 12.29 8.91 0.12
C ARG A 123 13.03 10.21 0.43
N PHE A 124 13.19 10.53 1.70
CA PHE A 124 13.97 11.67 2.15
C PHE A 124 15.45 11.52 1.81
N ALA A 125 16.10 10.41 2.15
CA ALA A 125 17.52 10.20 1.87
C ALA A 125 17.87 10.32 0.37
N LEU A 126 16.95 9.90 -0.51
CA LEU A 126 17.09 10.08 -1.96
C LEU A 126 16.91 11.54 -2.42
N SER A 127 16.16 12.34 -1.67
CA SER A 127 15.83 13.74 -2.02
C SER A 127 16.74 14.75 -1.32
N GLU A 128 17.36 14.38 -0.21
CA GLU A 128 18.08 15.26 0.72
C GLU A 128 19.06 16.18 0.01
N LYS A 129 19.95 15.62 -0.83
CA LYS A 129 20.96 16.41 -1.55
C LYS A 129 20.35 17.45 -2.49
N SER A 130 19.27 17.10 -3.19
CA SER A 130 18.60 18.03 -4.12
C SER A 130 17.87 19.14 -3.36
N MET A 131 17.19 18.81 -2.26
CA MET A 131 16.50 19.79 -1.44
C MET A 131 17.50 20.71 -0.73
N GLU A 132 18.62 20.17 -0.24
CA GLU A 132 19.67 20.96 0.37
C GLU A 132 20.31 21.93 -0.63
N ALA A 133 20.54 21.50 -1.87
CA ALA A 133 21.05 22.38 -2.92
C ALA A 133 20.12 23.58 -3.16
N ILE A 134 18.81 23.35 -3.26
CA ILE A 134 17.79 24.41 -3.39
C ILE A 134 17.84 25.35 -2.18
N ALA A 135 17.89 24.80 -0.97
CA ALA A 135 17.92 25.59 0.26
C ALA A 135 19.17 26.48 0.34
N ARG A 136 20.34 25.94 0.00
CA ARG A 136 21.61 26.69 -0.04
C ARG A 136 21.58 27.79 -1.10
N GLU A 137 21.01 27.53 -2.28
CA GLU A 137 20.86 28.54 -3.33
C GLU A 137 19.97 29.71 -2.89
N LEU A 138 18.85 29.42 -2.24
CA LEU A 138 17.96 30.44 -1.66
C LEU A 138 18.68 31.32 -0.61
N VAL A 139 19.45 30.68 0.26
CA VAL A 139 20.20 31.39 1.30
C VAL A 139 21.29 32.27 0.70
N ALA A 140 22.13 31.71 -0.19
CA ALA A 140 23.24 32.40 -0.81
C ALA A 140 22.79 33.50 -1.79
N GLY A 141 21.72 33.26 -2.55
CA GLY A 141 21.19 34.18 -3.54
C GLY A 141 20.33 35.30 -2.96
N GLY A 142 20.06 35.30 -1.65
CA GLY A 142 19.25 36.35 -1.01
C GLY A 142 17.75 36.30 -1.35
N LYS A 143 17.29 35.25 -2.05
CA LYS A 143 15.87 35.08 -2.40
C LYS A 143 15.06 34.66 -1.17
N THR A 144 13.83 35.16 -1.08
CA THR A 144 12.89 34.83 0.01
C THR A 144 12.02 33.62 -0.27
N SER A 145 11.89 33.23 -1.55
CA SER A 145 11.10 32.08 -1.97
C SER A 145 11.61 31.50 -3.29
N ALA A 146 11.20 30.27 -3.59
CA ALA A 146 11.38 29.62 -4.89
C ALA A 146 10.03 29.14 -5.43
N ASP A 147 9.98 28.90 -6.73
CA ASP A 147 8.77 28.47 -7.41
C ASP A 147 8.30 27.08 -6.90
N PRO A 148 6.97 26.84 -6.83
CA PRO A 148 6.43 25.52 -6.55
C PRO A 148 6.87 24.49 -7.59
N GLY A 149 6.90 23.21 -7.20
CA GLY A 149 7.30 22.15 -8.11
C GLY A 149 7.88 20.93 -7.41
N TRP A 150 8.85 20.28 -8.05
CA TRP A 150 9.49 19.09 -7.49
C TRP A 150 10.81 19.46 -6.79
N ALA A 151 10.92 19.09 -5.53
CA ALA A 151 12.15 19.14 -4.74
C ALA A 151 12.59 17.70 -4.45
N GLY A 152 13.42 17.14 -5.33
CA GLY A 152 13.76 15.72 -5.31
C GLY A 152 12.55 14.85 -5.64
N LEU A 153 12.22 13.90 -4.75
CA LEU A 153 11.03 13.07 -4.87
C LEU A 153 9.80 13.69 -4.22
N PHE A 154 9.85 14.93 -3.73
CA PHE A 154 8.70 15.57 -3.10
C PHE A 154 8.10 16.64 -4.01
N GLN A 155 6.77 16.66 -4.08
CA GLN A 155 6.04 17.75 -4.70
C GLN A 155 5.77 18.82 -3.63
N VAL A 156 6.27 20.02 -3.87
CA VAL A 156 6.21 21.16 -2.95
C VAL A 156 5.27 22.22 -3.50
N SER A 157 4.35 22.68 -2.65
CA SER A 157 3.42 23.77 -2.98
C SER A 157 4.04 25.14 -2.78
N SER A 158 5.00 25.27 -1.87
CA SER A 158 5.80 26.48 -1.69
C SER A 158 7.17 26.16 -1.08
N VAL A 159 8.14 27.02 -1.36
CA VAL A 159 9.46 27.00 -0.72
C VAL A 159 9.74 28.40 -0.20
N GLU A 160 9.93 28.53 1.10
CA GLU A 160 9.99 29.82 1.79
C GLU A 160 11.22 29.89 2.69
N ARG A 161 11.91 31.03 2.65
CA ARG A 161 13.07 31.32 3.50
C ARG A 161 12.67 32.24 4.65
N GLN A 162 13.00 31.84 5.87
CA GLN A 162 12.82 32.67 7.06
C GLN A 162 14.01 32.54 8.00
N GLY A 163 14.66 33.65 8.35
CA GLY A 163 15.67 33.69 9.42
C GLY A 163 16.85 32.72 9.25
N GLY A 164 17.23 32.39 8.01
CA GLY A 164 18.28 31.43 7.68
C GLY A 164 17.81 29.97 7.50
N ALA A 165 16.55 29.68 7.82
CA ALA A 165 15.91 28.41 7.52
C ALA A 165 15.17 28.47 6.17
N VAL A 166 15.03 27.31 5.52
CA VAL A 166 14.22 27.15 4.31
C VAL A 166 13.19 26.04 4.55
N THR A 167 11.92 26.38 4.42
CA THR A 167 10.79 25.46 4.60
C THR A 167 10.22 25.08 3.24
N PHE A 168 10.13 23.78 2.99
CA PHE A 168 9.49 23.15 1.86
C PHE A 168 8.11 22.67 2.31
N VAL A 169 7.06 23.35 1.88
CA VAL A 169 5.67 22.95 2.16
C VAL A 169 5.25 21.91 1.14
N LEU A 170 4.81 20.74 1.61
CA LEU A 170 4.49 19.61 0.75
C LEU A 170 3.03 19.66 0.29
N GLU A 171 2.82 19.35 -0.98
CA GLU A 171 1.49 19.25 -1.57
C GLU A 171 0.76 17.98 -1.07
N ASP A 172 -0.56 18.06 -0.92
CA ASP A 172 -1.46 16.95 -0.55
C ASP A 172 -1.12 16.20 0.76
N THR A 173 -0.40 16.84 1.67
CA THR A 173 -0.06 16.26 2.97
C THR A 173 -1.06 16.64 4.07
N GLY A 174 -1.38 15.67 4.93
CA GLY A 174 -2.30 15.87 6.05
C GLY A 174 -3.77 15.99 5.65
N PHE A 175 -4.63 16.16 6.67
CA PHE A 175 -6.08 16.39 6.49
C PHE A 175 -6.51 17.72 7.13
N LEU A 176 -6.02 18.01 8.34
CA LEU A 176 -6.31 19.23 9.12
C LEU A 176 -5.05 20.05 9.43
N ALA A 177 -3.95 19.73 8.77
CA ALA A 177 -2.68 20.41 8.95
C ALA A 177 -1.88 20.31 7.65
N ARG A 178 -1.04 21.30 7.40
CA ARG A 178 -0.02 21.25 6.36
C ARG A 178 1.26 20.69 6.95
N TYR A 179 1.95 19.88 6.16
CA TYR A 179 3.24 19.33 6.54
C TYR A 179 4.31 19.75 5.56
N GLY A 180 5.55 19.73 6.04
CA GLY A 180 6.69 20.15 5.28
C GLY A 180 8.00 19.72 5.91
N LEU A 181 9.07 20.13 5.26
CA LEU A 181 10.44 19.88 5.67
C LEU A 181 11.17 21.21 5.77
N THR A 182 11.81 21.49 6.90
CA THR A 182 12.61 22.69 7.09
C THR A 182 14.07 22.34 7.23
N TRP A 183 14.89 22.92 6.35
CA TRP A 183 16.34 22.91 6.48
C TRP A 183 16.79 24.11 7.30
N SER A 184 17.47 23.87 8.42
CA SER A 184 18.03 24.91 9.27
C SER A 184 19.35 24.44 9.92
N PRO A 185 20.51 24.84 9.37
CA PRO A 185 21.80 24.36 9.85
C PRO A 185 22.27 25.06 11.14
N ASP A 186 21.90 26.32 11.34
CA ASP A 186 22.50 27.16 12.39
C ASP A 186 21.71 27.15 13.71
N ARG A 187 20.41 26.89 13.67
CA ARG A 187 19.52 27.00 14.83
C ARG A 187 18.24 26.20 14.65
N LYS A 188 17.56 25.89 15.76
CA LYS A 188 16.20 25.36 15.69
C LYS A 188 15.27 26.43 15.08
N PRO A 189 14.49 26.10 14.04
CA PRO A 189 13.51 27.02 13.47
C PRO A 189 12.35 27.30 14.44
N GLY A 190 11.72 28.48 14.32
CA GLY A 190 10.43 28.78 14.95
C GLY A 190 10.42 29.06 16.45
N VAL A 191 11.29 29.94 16.97
CA VAL A 191 11.13 30.43 18.35
C VAL A 191 9.88 31.31 18.51
N ASP A 192 9.39 31.91 17.41
CA ASP A 192 8.28 32.88 17.40
C ASP A 192 7.14 32.52 16.41
N SER A 193 6.99 31.25 16.00
CA SER A 193 5.92 30.85 15.08
C SER A 193 4.93 29.86 15.70
N ASP A 194 3.67 29.94 15.29
CA ASP A 194 2.61 28.99 15.68
C ASP A 194 2.79 27.60 15.05
N ALA A 195 3.80 27.44 14.20
CA ALA A 195 4.15 26.17 13.58
C ALA A 195 4.98 25.30 14.53
N SER A 196 4.71 23.99 14.52
CA SER A 196 5.48 23.03 15.28
C SER A 196 6.63 22.46 14.45
N TYR A 197 7.79 22.28 15.09
CA TYR A 197 8.98 21.70 14.49
C TYR A 197 9.45 20.48 15.27
N ARG A 198 9.57 19.34 14.60
CA ARG A 198 10.13 18.10 15.14
C ARG A 198 11.47 17.82 14.45
N HIS A 199 12.53 17.59 15.21
CA HIS A 199 13.82 17.22 14.62
C HIS A 199 13.68 15.87 13.90
N PHE A 200 14.23 15.78 12.69
CA PHE A 200 14.14 14.57 11.88
C PHE A 200 15.53 13.94 11.69
N THR A 201 16.45 14.65 11.02
CA THR A 201 17.82 14.18 10.83
C THR A 201 18.74 15.34 10.45
N GLY A 202 19.99 15.33 10.94
CA GLY A 202 20.96 16.39 10.61
C GLY A 202 20.38 17.80 10.79
N PRO A 203 20.48 18.70 9.79
CA PRO A 203 19.90 20.05 9.82
C PRO A 203 18.39 20.09 9.44
N TRP A 204 17.72 18.94 9.35
CA TRP A 204 16.34 18.83 8.87
C TRP A 204 15.35 18.62 10.01
N TYR A 205 14.24 19.35 9.89
CA TYR A 205 13.11 19.32 10.80
C TYR A 205 11.84 19.04 10.00
N GLU A 206 10.95 18.25 10.55
CA GLU A 206 9.56 18.22 10.11
C GLU A 206 8.86 19.49 10.58
N TRP A 207 8.12 20.11 9.66
CA TRP A 207 7.30 21.27 9.92
C TRP A 207 5.83 20.87 9.83
N MET A 208 5.02 21.33 10.78
CA MET A 208 3.58 21.16 10.77
C MET A 208 2.90 22.45 11.23
N GLU A 209 1.90 22.87 10.46
CA GLU A 209 1.01 23.99 10.76
C GLU A 209 -0.45 23.52 10.70
N ARG A 210 -1.22 23.79 11.75
CA ARG A 210 -2.65 23.46 11.82
C ARG A 210 -3.47 24.61 11.23
N PHE A 211 -4.56 24.26 10.55
CA PHE A 211 -5.56 25.24 10.09
C PHE A 211 -6.40 25.79 11.24
#